data_AF-M0ZLC9-F1
#
_entry.id   AF-M0ZLC9-F1
#
_cell.length_a   1.000
_cell.length_b   1.000
_cell.length_c   1.000
_cell.angle_alpha   90.00
_cell.angle_beta   90.00
_cell.angle_gamma   90.00
#
_symmetry.space_group_name_H-M   'P 1'
#
loop_
_entity.id
_entity.type
_entity.pdbx_description
1 polymer ?
#
loop_
_entity_poly.entity_id
_entity_poly.type
_entity_poly.pdbx_seq_one_letter_code
_entity_poly.pdbx_strand_id
1 'polypeptide(L)'
;MDALFVNSSLSRLKLKLSSQFPTFSPMPHQSYLPLKKLNSSNNLPLVFATLQNQQQQAAAVAEEGRKEFEDYDADETYGEVNKIIGSRAIEGGKGMEYLIEWKDEHAPTWVPSNFIAQDVVAEYETPWWNAAKKPDESALRQLIEAEDGRDVDAVDDDGRTALLFVSGLGSEPCVKLLAEAGADVNYRDRSGGLTALHMAAGYVKPGVAKLLIELGADPEVQDYRGQTPLSLARMVLNQTPKGNPMQFARRLGLENVIRVLEDAIFEYAQVEEILEKRGKGENVEYLVKWKDGEDNEWVKAWLISEDLVRDFEAGLEYAEAECILEKREGEGGKDEYLVKWTDIEEATWEPEENVDPLLIEDFEKGQQKVVS
;
A
#
# COMPACT_ATOMS: atom_id res chain seq x y z
N MET A 1 3.87 29.74 4.31
CA MET A 1 2.89 29.52 3.23
C MET A 1 3.13 28.13 2.72
N ASP A 2 2.08 27.32 2.65
CA ASP A 2 2.21 25.88 2.51
C ASP A 2 1.50 25.42 1.23
N ALA A 3 2.01 24.35 0.61
CA ALA A 3 1.40 23.65 -0.51
C ALA A 3 1.33 22.15 -0.21
N LEU A 4 0.44 21.43 -0.90
CA LEU A 4 0.34 19.98 -0.75
C LEU A 4 1.42 19.26 -1.58
N PHE A 5 2.18 18.39 -0.93
CA PHE A 5 3.22 17.54 -1.49
C PHE A 5 2.92 16.06 -1.19
N VAL A 6 3.36 15.13 -2.05
CA VAL A 6 3.20 13.67 -1.81
C VAL A 6 4.22 13.23 -0.78
N ASN A 7 3.79 12.50 0.25
CA ASN A 7 4.68 12.00 1.29
C ASN A 7 5.72 11.04 0.69
N SER A 8 6.95 11.52 0.51
CA SER A 8 8.09 10.75 -0.02
C SER A 8 8.55 9.63 0.93
N SER A 9 8.01 9.61 2.16
CA SER A 9 8.51 8.83 3.30
C SER A 9 7.59 7.68 3.73
N LEU A 10 6.60 7.25 2.93
CA LEU A 10 5.74 6.11 3.27
C LEU A 10 6.51 4.78 3.42
N SER A 11 7.76 4.69 2.97
CA SER A 11 8.70 3.59 3.28
C SER A 11 9.39 3.71 4.66
N ARG A 12 9.17 4.82 5.38
CA ARG A 12 9.79 5.21 6.65
C ARG A 12 8.77 5.51 7.76
N LEU A 13 7.58 4.90 7.72
CA LEU A 13 6.78 4.75 8.93
C LEU A 13 7.65 4.03 9.97
N LYS A 14 8.22 4.81 10.90
CA LYS A 14 9.06 4.33 12.00
C LYS A 14 8.19 3.48 12.91
N LEU A 15 8.10 2.20 12.60
CA LEU A 15 7.73 1.20 13.58
C LEU A 15 8.83 1.19 14.64
N LYS A 16 8.50 1.62 15.86
CA LYS A 16 9.17 1.08 17.04
C LYS A 16 8.91 -0.43 16.99
N LEU A 17 9.81 -1.20 16.39
CA LEU A 17 9.91 -2.62 16.69
C LEU A 17 10.13 -2.69 18.20
N SER A 18 9.10 -3.07 18.96
CA SER A 18 9.32 -3.55 20.32
C SER A 18 10.15 -4.81 20.18
N SER A 19 11.45 -4.68 20.41
CA SER A 19 12.42 -5.77 20.40
C SER A 19 12.18 -6.68 21.59
N GLN A 20 11.14 -7.51 21.52
CA GLN A 20 10.94 -8.68 22.37
C GLN A 20 10.28 -9.80 21.55
N PHE A 21 10.94 -10.20 20.46
CA PHE A 21 10.68 -11.51 19.87
C PHE A 21 11.55 -12.54 20.61
N PRO A 22 10.99 -13.67 21.08
CA PRO A 22 11.81 -14.79 21.54
C PRO A 22 12.64 -15.31 20.36
N THR A 23 13.94 -15.44 20.58
CA THR A 23 14.90 -15.97 19.61
C THR A 23 14.56 -17.41 19.25
N PHE A 24 14.08 -17.64 18.02
CA PHE A 24 14.03 -18.99 17.46
C PHE A 24 15.43 -19.42 17.02
N SER A 25 15.84 -20.61 17.49
CA SER A 25 17.11 -21.23 17.14
C SER A 25 17.10 -21.71 15.69
N PRO A 26 18.15 -21.47 14.89
CA PRO A 26 18.24 -22.00 13.54
C PRO A 26 18.59 -23.49 13.60
N MET A 27 17.68 -24.35 13.13
CA MET A 27 17.95 -25.78 12.89
C MET A 27 18.66 -25.98 11.54
N PRO A 28 19.49 -27.04 11.42
CA PRO A 28 20.65 -27.04 10.54
C PRO A 28 20.34 -27.31 9.07
N HIS A 29 21.14 -26.66 8.22
CA HIS A 29 21.31 -26.92 6.79
C HIS A 29 21.39 -28.42 6.45
N GLN A 30 20.61 -28.86 5.47
CA GLN A 30 20.93 -30.04 4.68
C GLN A 30 21.00 -29.70 3.18
N SER A 31 22.24 -29.84 2.70
CA SER A 31 22.74 -30.08 1.34
C SER A 31 21.75 -30.11 0.17
N TYR A 32 21.90 -29.13 -0.72
CA TYR A 32 21.39 -29.14 -2.09
C TYR A 32 22.19 -30.11 -2.99
N LEU A 33 21.50 -30.91 -3.80
CA LEU A 33 22.06 -31.55 -5.00
C LEU A 33 21.61 -30.78 -6.27
N PRO A 34 22.47 -30.59 -7.29
CA PRO A 34 22.17 -29.72 -8.42
C PRO A 34 21.53 -30.49 -9.58
N LEU A 35 20.41 -29.98 -10.11
CA LEU A 35 19.86 -30.44 -11.39
C LEU A 35 20.09 -29.41 -12.50
N LYS A 36 20.63 -29.92 -13.61
CA LYS A 36 21.18 -29.20 -14.76
C LYS A 36 20.08 -28.57 -15.62
N LYS A 37 20.35 -27.35 -16.10
CA LYS A 37 19.63 -26.67 -17.19
C LYS A 37 19.74 -27.45 -18.50
N LEU A 38 18.63 -27.56 -19.23
CA LEU A 38 18.65 -27.75 -20.67
C LEU A 38 17.97 -26.57 -21.35
N ASN A 39 18.77 -25.84 -22.14
CA ASN A 39 18.32 -24.84 -23.11
C ASN A 39 17.64 -25.56 -24.28
N SER A 40 16.57 -24.97 -24.81
CA SER A 40 16.04 -25.31 -26.13
C SER A 40 15.93 -24.05 -26.97
N SER A 41 16.61 -24.03 -28.12
CA SER A 41 16.47 -23.03 -29.16
C SER A 41 16.27 -23.70 -30.53
N ASN A 42 15.28 -23.15 -31.24
CA ASN A 42 15.13 -23.00 -32.69
C ASN A 42 14.72 -24.17 -33.62
N ASN A 43 13.54 -23.95 -34.25
CA ASN A 43 13.21 -23.95 -35.69
C ASN A 43 13.40 -25.20 -36.59
N LEU A 44 12.26 -25.82 -36.96
CA LEU A 44 11.68 -26.20 -38.29
C LEU A 44 12.59 -26.47 -39.52
N PRO A 45 12.20 -27.33 -40.53
CA PRO A 45 10.86 -27.38 -41.16
C PRO A 45 10.32 -28.74 -41.72
N LEU A 46 9.05 -28.68 -42.18
CA LEU A 46 8.26 -29.69 -42.95
C LEU A 46 8.92 -30.11 -44.29
N VAL A 47 8.64 -31.34 -44.79
CA VAL A 47 7.86 -31.65 -46.03
C VAL A 47 7.38 -33.14 -46.04
N PHE A 48 6.16 -33.33 -46.54
CA PHE A 48 5.34 -34.52 -46.84
C PHE A 48 6.00 -35.69 -47.60
N ALA A 49 5.61 -36.94 -47.30
CA ALA A 49 4.75 -37.77 -48.17
C ALA A 49 4.66 -39.25 -47.73
N THR A 50 3.54 -39.89 -48.10
CA THR A 50 3.24 -41.33 -48.14
C THR A 50 2.70 -42.03 -46.87
N LEU A 51 1.40 -41.84 -46.63
CA LEU A 51 0.51 -42.95 -46.26
C LEU A 51 0.68 -44.06 -47.30
N GLN A 52 1.18 -45.23 -46.89
CA GLN A 52 0.62 -46.56 -47.22
C GLN A 52 1.51 -47.67 -46.64
N ASN A 53 1.67 -47.71 -45.30
CA ASN A 53 2.07 -48.95 -44.62
C ASN A 53 1.62 -49.01 -43.13
N GLN A 54 0.66 -48.16 -42.76
CA GLN A 54 0.37 -47.81 -41.36
C GLN A 54 -0.70 -48.68 -40.69
N GLN A 55 -0.97 -49.89 -41.20
CA GLN A 55 -1.97 -50.79 -40.60
C GLN A 55 -1.48 -52.22 -40.31
N GLN A 56 -0.22 -52.58 -40.62
CA GLN A 56 0.36 -53.87 -40.20
C GLN A 56 1.59 -53.75 -39.29
N GLN A 57 2.21 -52.58 -39.18
CA GLN A 57 3.20 -52.30 -38.12
C GLN A 57 2.59 -51.66 -36.85
N ALA A 58 1.33 -51.21 -36.90
CA ALA A 58 0.63 -50.68 -35.74
C ALA A 58 0.15 -51.76 -34.75
N ALA A 59 0.05 -53.03 -35.18
CA ALA A 59 -0.38 -54.13 -34.31
C ALA A 59 0.77 -54.78 -33.53
N ALA A 60 2.00 -54.79 -34.06
CA ALA A 60 3.16 -55.36 -33.36
C ALA A 60 3.73 -54.41 -32.29
N VAL A 61 3.71 -53.09 -32.54
CA VAL A 61 4.13 -52.08 -31.54
C VAL A 61 3.10 -51.90 -30.41
N ALA A 62 1.83 -52.24 -30.68
CA ALA A 62 0.76 -52.19 -29.68
C ALA A 62 0.78 -53.36 -28.68
N GLU A 63 1.50 -54.45 -28.95
CA GLU A 63 1.67 -55.57 -28.02
C GLU A 63 3.02 -55.55 -27.28
N GLU A 64 4.05 -54.93 -27.86
CA GLU A 64 5.38 -54.85 -27.23
C GLU A 64 5.54 -53.61 -26.32
N GLY A 65 4.76 -52.54 -26.53
CA GLY A 65 4.66 -51.39 -25.61
C GLY A 65 3.76 -51.62 -24.40
N ARG A 66 3.16 -52.82 -24.26
CA ARG A 66 2.22 -53.18 -23.19
C ARG A 66 2.84 -54.04 -22.09
N LYS A 67 4.18 -54.09 -22.00
CA LYS A 67 4.89 -54.93 -21.02
C LYS A 67 6.03 -54.24 -20.26
N GLU A 68 6.18 -52.92 -20.34
CA GLU A 68 7.21 -52.18 -19.59
C GLU A 68 6.65 -51.01 -18.74
N PHE A 69 5.37 -51.06 -18.37
CA PHE A 69 4.79 -50.09 -17.43
C PHE A 69 3.74 -50.73 -16.51
N GLU A 70 4.07 -51.89 -15.95
CA GLU A 70 3.31 -52.56 -14.89
C GLU A 70 4.32 -53.07 -13.85
N ASP A 71 4.97 -52.15 -13.15
CA ASP A 71 5.66 -52.42 -11.88
C ASP A 71 5.76 -51.13 -11.04
N TYR A 72 4.61 -50.48 -10.86
CA TYR A 72 4.39 -49.59 -9.72
C TYR A 72 3.41 -50.31 -8.82
N ASP A 73 3.89 -50.77 -7.68
CA ASP A 73 3.07 -51.31 -6.60
C ASP A 73 1.91 -50.36 -6.32
N ALA A 74 0.71 -50.73 -6.74
CA ALA A 74 -0.54 -50.02 -6.46
C ALA A 74 -1.01 -50.21 -5.01
N ASP A 75 -0.09 -50.60 -4.12
CA ASP A 75 -0.28 -50.85 -2.70
C ASP A 75 0.44 -49.79 -1.82
N GLU A 76 0.81 -48.62 -2.37
CA GLU A 76 0.94 -47.41 -1.55
C GLU A 76 -0.47 -47.00 -1.08
N THR A 77 -0.96 -47.75 -0.08
CA THR A 77 -2.09 -47.36 0.77
C THR A 77 -1.69 -46.03 1.39
N TYR A 78 -2.10 -44.93 0.76
CA TYR A 78 -1.98 -43.60 1.33
C TYR A 78 -2.56 -43.68 2.75
N GLY A 79 -1.71 -43.40 3.74
CA GLY A 79 -2.05 -43.57 5.15
C GLY A 79 -3.38 -42.90 5.48
N GLU A 80 -4.17 -43.49 6.37
CA GLU A 80 -5.41 -42.86 6.80
C GLU A 80 -5.08 -41.55 7.53
N VAL A 81 -5.67 -40.44 7.05
CA VAL A 81 -5.53 -39.13 7.68
C VAL A 81 -6.13 -39.18 9.09
N ASN A 82 -5.36 -38.81 10.12
CA ASN A 82 -5.86 -38.66 11.48
C ASN A 82 -6.49 -37.27 11.67
N LYS A 83 -5.68 -36.22 11.46
CA LYS A 83 -6.10 -34.82 11.52
C LYS A 83 -5.10 -33.91 10.80
N ILE A 84 -5.56 -32.70 10.47
CA ILE A 84 -4.69 -31.59 10.04
C ILE A 84 -4.12 -30.92 11.30
N ILE A 85 -2.82 -30.64 11.28
CA ILE A 85 -2.06 -30.03 12.38
C ILE A 85 -1.21 -28.83 11.92
N GLY A 86 -1.48 -28.31 10.73
CA GLY A 86 -0.75 -27.22 10.08
C GLY A 86 -1.40 -26.82 8.78
N SER A 87 -1.35 -25.54 8.44
CA SER A 87 -1.65 -25.06 7.10
C SER A 87 -0.60 -24.07 6.64
N ARG A 88 -0.41 -23.96 5.33
CA ARG A 88 0.38 -22.90 4.70
C ARG A 88 -0.06 -22.63 3.27
N ALA A 89 0.02 -21.38 2.83
CA ALA A 89 -0.14 -21.05 1.42
C ALA A 89 1.01 -21.60 0.57
N ILE A 90 0.70 -22.20 -0.59
CA ILE A 90 1.72 -22.68 -1.54
C ILE A 90 2.42 -21.49 -2.21
N GLU A 91 3.75 -21.54 -2.30
CA GLU A 91 4.54 -20.54 -3.04
C GLU A 91 4.04 -20.40 -4.50
N GLY A 92 3.75 -19.16 -4.89
CA GLY A 92 3.12 -18.86 -6.18
C GLY A 92 1.59 -18.90 -6.16
N GLY A 93 0.97 -19.05 -4.98
CA GLY A 93 -0.45 -18.77 -4.76
C GLY A 93 -1.37 -19.69 -5.55
N LYS A 94 -1.06 -20.99 -5.65
CA LYS A 94 -1.87 -21.97 -6.39
C LYS A 94 -2.82 -22.81 -5.51
N GLY A 95 -2.78 -22.63 -4.19
CA GLY A 95 -3.61 -23.37 -3.26
C GLY A 95 -3.00 -23.41 -1.86
N MET A 96 -3.55 -24.29 -1.02
CA MET A 96 -3.10 -24.53 0.34
C MET A 96 -2.40 -25.89 0.45
N GLU A 97 -1.40 -25.96 1.31
CA GLU A 97 -0.81 -27.19 1.81
C GLU A 97 -1.17 -27.38 3.27
N TYR A 98 -1.38 -28.62 3.68
CA TYR A 98 -1.73 -28.99 5.04
C TYR A 98 -0.73 -29.99 5.60
N LEU A 99 -0.36 -29.80 6.86
CA LEU A 99 0.48 -30.75 7.60
C LEU A 99 -0.44 -31.82 8.18
N ILE A 100 -0.25 -33.05 7.73
CA ILE A 100 -1.09 -34.18 8.09
C ILE A 100 -0.43 -35.01 9.19
N GLU A 101 -1.16 -35.25 10.27
CA GLU A 101 -0.86 -36.35 11.19
C GLU A 101 -1.54 -37.62 10.68
N TRP A 102 -0.76 -38.69 10.51
CA TRP A 102 -1.23 -39.96 9.98
C TRP A 102 -1.61 -40.93 11.11
N LYS A 103 -2.59 -41.82 10.87
CA LYS A 103 -2.99 -42.82 11.87
C LYS A 103 -2.00 -43.98 12.02
N ASP A 104 -1.17 -44.21 11.02
CA ASP A 104 -0.22 -45.34 10.90
C ASP A 104 1.18 -45.03 11.45
N GLU A 105 1.27 -44.06 12.38
CA GLU A 105 2.52 -43.61 13.04
C GLU A 105 3.59 -43.05 12.09
N HIS A 106 3.24 -42.77 10.82
CA HIS A 106 4.14 -42.02 9.95
C HIS A 106 4.36 -40.60 10.44
N ALA A 107 5.57 -40.08 10.22
CA ALA A 107 5.91 -38.71 10.59
C ALA A 107 4.99 -37.72 9.85
N PRO A 108 4.61 -36.60 10.49
CA PRO A 108 3.74 -35.63 9.82
C PRO A 108 4.36 -35.06 8.54
N THR A 109 3.55 -34.96 7.47
CA THR A 109 4.01 -34.50 6.16
C THR A 109 3.10 -33.43 5.57
N TRP A 110 3.69 -32.48 4.86
CA TRP A 110 2.96 -31.48 4.08
C TRP A 110 2.37 -32.10 2.82
N VAL A 111 1.07 -31.97 2.65
CA VAL A 111 0.31 -32.51 1.53
C VAL A 111 -0.55 -31.40 0.92
N PRO A 112 -0.54 -31.20 -0.42
CA PRO A 112 -1.40 -30.22 -1.06
C PRO A 112 -2.88 -30.57 -0.88
N SER A 113 -3.74 -29.55 -0.81
CA SER A 113 -5.19 -29.69 -0.61
C SER A 113 -5.86 -30.71 -1.55
N ASN A 114 -5.37 -30.82 -2.79
CA ASN A 114 -5.92 -31.70 -3.82
C ASN A 114 -5.74 -33.20 -3.54
N PHE A 115 -4.85 -33.57 -2.61
CA PHE A 115 -4.56 -34.96 -2.24
C PHE A 115 -5.24 -35.37 -0.91
N ILE A 116 -5.98 -34.45 -0.28
CA ILE A 116 -6.69 -34.71 0.99
C ILE A 116 -8.19 -34.73 0.68
N ALA A 117 -8.93 -35.56 1.42
CA ALA A 117 -10.37 -35.61 1.29
C ALA A 117 -11.00 -34.24 1.62
N GLN A 118 -11.95 -33.81 0.79
CA GLN A 118 -12.52 -32.46 0.85
C GLN A 118 -13.25 -32.17 2.18
N ASP A 119 -13.87 -33.19 2.76
CA ASP A 119 -14.52 -33.13 4.07
C ASP A 119 -13.52 -32.86 5.20
N VAL A 120 -12.37 -33.53 5.20
CA VAL A 120 -11.30 -33.29 6.19
C VAL A 120 -10.77 -31.86 6.11
N VAL A 121 -10.52 -31.36 4.90
CA VAL A 121 -10.10 -29.95 4.70
C VAL A 121 -11.21 -29.00 5.13
N ALA A 122 -12.47 -29.29 4.80
CA ALA A 122 -13.60 -28.46 5.18
C ALA A 122 -13.81 -28.41 6.70
N GLU A 123 -13.64 -29.51 7.42
CA GLU A 123 -13.71 -29.55 8.89
C GLU A 123 -12.68 -28.63 9.53
N TYR A 124 -11.46 -28.59 8.96
CA TYR A 124 -10.40 -27.70 9.42
C TYR A 124 -10.64 -26.23 9.05
N GLU A 125 -11.05 -25.92 7.81
CA GLU A 125 -11.15 -24.54 7.31
C GLU A 125 -12.49 -23.83 7.58
N THR A 126 -13.59 -24.58 7.71
CA THR A 126 -14.92 -24.00 7.90
C THR A 126 -15.01 -23.11 9.15
N PRO A 127 -14.45 -23.49 10.32
CA PRO A 127 -14.43 -22.63 11.50
C PRO A 127 -13.73 -21.28 11.24
N TRP A 128 -12.60 -21.30 10.56
CA TRP A 128 -11.82 -20.11 10.20
C TRP A 128 -12.61 -19.15 9.32
N TRP A 129 -13.16 -19.66 8.21
CA TRP A 129 -13.92 -18.83 7.29
C TRP A 129 -15.25 -18.34 7.88
N ASN A 130 -15.87 -19.11 8.76
CA ASN A 130 -17.06 -18.66 9.49
C ASN A 130 -16.73 -17.51 10.44
N ALA A 131 -15.61 -17.59 11.17
CA ALA A 131 -15.16 -16.54 12.07
C ALA A 131 -14.80 -15.26 11.30
N ALA A 132 -14.09 -15.36 10.17
CA ALA A 132 -13.74 -14.22 9.32
C ALA A 132 -14.98 -13.56 8.66
N LYS A 133 -15.96 -14.35 8.22
CA LYS A 133 -17.19 -13.84 7.56
C LYS A 133 -18.21 -13.24 8.54
N LYS A 134 -18.13 -13.56 9.83
CA LYS A 134 -19.00 -13.03 10.92
C LYS A 134 -18.26 -12.13 11.92
N PRO A 135 -17.17 -11.49 11.46
CA PRO A 135 -16.06 -10.96 12.26
C PRO A 135 -16.08 -11.34 13.76
N ASP A 136 -15.92 -12.62 14.05
CA ASP A 136 -15.88 -13.15 15.41
C ASP A 136 -14.45 -13.14 15.95
N GLU A 137 -14.11 -12.10 16.71
CA GLU A 137 -12.78 -11.93 17.32
C GLU A 137 -12.40 -13.10 18.23
N SER A 138 -13.34 -13.61 19.03
CA SER A 138 -13.03 -14.68 19.99
C SER A 138 -12.76 -16.00 19.28
N ALA A 139 -13.53 -16.32 18.25
CA ALA A 139 -13.31 -17.52 17.45
C ALA A 139 -11.99 -17.44 16.67
N LEU A 140 -11.68 -16.29 16.05
CA LEU A 140 -10.38 -16.09 15.39
C LEU A 140 -9.22 -16.24 16.38
N ARG A 141 -9.32 -15.65 17.58
CA ARG A 141 -8.26 -15.74 18.60
C ARG A 141 -8.01 -17.19 19.02
N GLN A 142 -9.07 -17.95 19.31
CA GLN A 142 -8.94 -19.36 19.68
C GLN A 142 -8.30 -20.21 18.57
N LEU A 143 -8.62 -19.92 17.31
CA LEU A 143 -8.04 -20.64 16.17
C LEU A 143 -6.58 -20.26 15.92
N ILE A 144 -6.17 -19.02 16.18
CA ILE A 144 -4.77 -18.56 16.05
C ILE A 144 -3.90 -19.09 17.18
N GLU A 145 -4.45 -19.15 18.40
CA GLU A 145 -3.74 -19.66 19.59
C GLU A 145 -3.69 -21.19 19.65
N ALA A 146 -4.37 -21.89 18.74
CA ALA A 146 -4.32 -23.34 18.65
C ALA A 146 -2.91 -23.83 18.28
N GLU A 147 -2.49 -24.97 18.83
CA GLU A 147 -1.19 -25.60 18.52
C GLU A 147 -1.17 -26.31 17.15
N ASP A 148 -2.09 -25.95 16.25
CA ASP A 148 -2.24 -26.55 14.92
C ASP A 148 -1.48 -25.77 13.83
N GLY A 149 -0.57 -24.86 14.20
CA GLY A 149 0.35 -24.21 13.25
C GLY A 149 -0.36 -23.55 12.06
N ARG A 150 -1.56 -23.03 12.27
CA ARG A 150 -2.39 -22.43 11.22
C ARG A 150 -1.76 -21.19 10.63
N ASP A 151 -1.75 -21.14 9.31
CA ASP A 151 -1.37 -19.94 8.55
C ASP A 151 -2.47 -18.88 8.62
N VAL A 152 -2.14 -17.71 9.16
CA VAL A 152 -3.05 -16.55 9.29
C VAL A 152 -3.39 -15.97 7.92
N ASP A 153 -2.50 -16.13 6.95
CA ASP A 153 -2.70 -15.73 5.55
C ASP A 153 -3.20 -16.89 4.69
N ALA A 154 -3.87 -17.88 5.31
CA ALA A 154 -4.64 -18.88 4.58
C ALA A 154 -5.62 -18.20 3.59
N VAL A 155 -5.69 -18.74 2.38
CA VAL A 155 -6.46 -18.17 1.27
C VAL A 155 -7.65 -19.03 0.90
N ASP A 156 -8.76 -18.38 0.53
CA ASP A 156 -9.91 -19.07 -0.06
C ASP A 156 -9.71 -19.36 -1.56
N ASP A 157 -10.75 -19.92 -2.20
CA ASP A 157 -10.73 -20.24 -3.63
C ASP A 157 -10.50 -19.00 -4.53
N ASP A 158 -10.97 -17.81 -4.09
CA ASP A 158 -10.73 -16.53 -4.77
C ASP A 158 -9.33 -15.94 -4.45
N GLY A 159 -8.57 -16.59 -3.57
CA GLY A 159 -7.28 -16.13 -3.11
C GLY A 159 -7.35 -15.02 -2.08
N ARG A 160 -8.42 -14.92 -1.30
CA ARG A 160 -8.59 -13.89 -0.26
C ARG A 160 -8.20 -14.45 1.11
N THR A 161 -7.53 -13.63 1.91
CA THR A 161 -7.24 -13.94 3.32
C THR A 161 -8.35 -13.48 4.24
N ALA A 162 -8.33 -13.93 5.50
CA ALA A 162 -9.27 -13.46 6.52
C ALA A 162 -9.23 -11.93 6.71
N LEU A 163 -8.03 -11.33 6.59
CA LEU A 163 -7.84 -9.88 6.75
C LEU A 163 -8.67 -9.08 5.75
N LEU A 164 -8.78 -9.53 4.50
CA LEU A 164 -9.59 -8.88 3.48
C LEU A 164 -11.08 -8.88 3.84
N PHE A 165 -11.60 -10.01 4.36
CA PHE A 165 -13.00 -10.12 4.78
C PHE A 165 -13.32 -9.19 5.95
N VAL A 166 -12.55 -9.27 7.03
CA VAL A 166 -12.83 -8.46 8.24
C VAL A 166 -12.65 -6.96 7.97
N SER A 167 -11.76 -6.60 7.03
CA SER A 167 -11.57 -5.22 6.61
C SER A 167 -12.78 -4.66 5.86
N GLY A 168 -13.32 -5.43 4.90
CA GLY A 168 -14.55 -5.05 4.19
C GLY A 168 -15.79 -5.03 5.09
N LEU A 169 -15.82 -5.86 6.14
CA LEU A 169 -16.91 -5.90 7.12
C LEU A 169 -16.81 -4.77 8.14
N GLY A 170 -15.61 -4.20 8.34
CA GLY A 170 -15.38 -3.06 9.22
C GLY A 170 -15.03 -3.43 10.66
N SER A 171 -14.48 -4.62 10.89
CA SER A 171 -14.13 -5.08 12.24
C SER A 171 -12.69 -4.70 12.61
N GLU A 172 -12.53 -3.54 13.24
CA GLU A 172 -11.24 -3.08 13.77
C GLU A 172 -10.59 -4.09 14.75
N PRO A 173 -11.32 -4.73 15.69
CA PRO A 173 -10.71 -5.70 16.61
C PRO A 173 -10.13 -6.93 15.89
N CYS A 174 -10.84 -7.45 14.87
CA CYS A 174 -10.35 -8.59 14.09
C CYS A 174 -9.17 -8.21 13.21
N VAL A 175 -9.18 -7.01 12.60
CA VAL A 175 -8.04 -6.49 11.82
C VAL A 175 -6.79 -6.41 12.69
N LYS A 176 -6.93 -5.85 13.90
CA LYS A 176 -5.82 -5.73 14.85
C LYS A 176 -5.30 -7.10 15.29
N LEU A 177 -6.19 -8.04 15.62
CA LEU A 177 -5.83 -9.40 16.01
C LEU A 177 -5.04 -10.12 14.91
N LEU A 178 -5.50 -10.07 13.67
CA LEU A 178 -4.83 -10.73 12.55
C LEU A 178 -3.47 -10.09 12.26
N ALA A 179 -3.36 -8.77 12.33
CA ALA A 179 -2.08 -8.07 12.16
C ALA A 179 -1.09 -8.40 13.30
N GLU A 180 -1.55 -8.48 14.54
CA GLU A 180 -0.73 -8.92 15.68
C GLU A 180 -0.27 -10.37 15.54
N ALA A 181 -1.07 -11.22 14.88
CA ALA A 181 -0.72 -12.59 14.54
C ALA A 181 0.20 -12.72 13.31
N GLY A 182 0.58 -11.60 12.68
CA GLY A 182 1.55 -11.57 11.57
C GLY A 182 0.95 -11.64 10.17
N ALA A 183 -0.35 -11.37 10.00
CA ALA A 183 -0.97 -11.28 8.69
C ALA A 183 -0.32 -10.21 7.80
N ASP A 184 -0.12 -10.52 6.52
CA ASP A 184 0.36 -9.55 5.53
C ASP A 184 -0.73 -8.50 5.22
N VAL A 185 -0.56 -7.30 5.79
CA VAL A 185 -1.46 -6.15 5.59
C VAL A 185 -1.55 -5.69 4.13
N ASN A 186 -0.53 -6.01 3.32
CA ASN A 186 -0.43 -5.64 1.91
C ASN A 186 -0.74 -6.79 0.96
N TYR A 187 -1.22 -7.93 1.49
CA TYR A 187 -1.59 -9.08 0.67
C TYR A 187 -2.62 -8.69 -0.40
N ARG A 188 -2.44 -9.22 -1.61
CA ARG A 188 -3.27 -8.95 -2.79
C ARG A 188 -4.05 -10.19 -3.18
N ASP A 189 -5.37 -10.09 -3.28
CA ASP A 189 -6.18 -11.22 -3.75
C ASP A 189 -5.87 -11.64 -5.19
N ARG A 190 -6.16 -12.90 -5.52
CA ARG A 190 -5.91 -13.45 -6.86
C ARG A 190 -6.97 -13.02 -7.88
N SER A 191 -8.16 -12.65 -7.42
CA SER A 191 -9.28 -12.26 -8.28
C SER A 191 -9.10 -10.88 -8.90
N GLY A 192 -8.75 -9.87 -8.09
CA GLY A 192 -8.69 -8.46 -8.50
C GLY A 192 -7.39 -7.75 -8.14
N GLY A 193 -6.49 -8.38 -7.38
CA GLY A 193 -5.32 -7.73 -6.84
C GLY A 193 -5.65 -6.77 -5.70
N LEU A 194 -6.80 -6.98 -5.03
CA LEU A 194 -7.30 -6.10 -3.99
C LEU A 194 -6.61 -6.38 -2.66
N THR A 195 -6.28 -5.32 -1.93
CA THR A 195 -5.71 -5.38 -0.57
C THR A 195 -6.77 -5.13 0.51
N ALA A 196 -6.40 -5.29 1.78
CA ALA A 196 -7.25 -4.92 2.92
C ALA A 196 -7.71 -3.45 2.86
N LEU A 197 -6.83 -2.53 2.44
CA LEU A 197 -7.15 -1.11 2.24
C LEU A 197 -8.20 -0.90 1.13
N HIS A 198 -8.13 -1.65 0.03
CA HIS A 198 -9.14 -1.60 -1.03
C HIS A 198 -10.51 -2.06 -0.50
N MET A 199 -10.55 -3.12 0.31
CA MET A 199 -11.77 -3.61 0.93
C MET A 199 -12.36 -2.55 1.88
N ALA A 200 -11.54 -1.98 2.77
CA ALA A 200 -11.98 -0.91 3.66
C ALA A 200 -12.51 0.31 2.89
N ALA A 201 -11.84 0.70 1.80
CA ALA A 201 -12.25 1.82 0.96
C ALA A 201 -13.56 1.57 0.21
N GLY A 202 -13.67 0.44 -0.50
CA GLY A 202 -14.85 0.09 -1.30
C GLY A 202 -16.12 -0.18 -0.47
N TYR A 203 -15.95 -0.73 0.74
CA TYR A 203 -17.04 -0.98 1.69
C TYR A 203 -17.27 0.14 2.70
N VAL A 204 -16.60 1.28 2.54
CA VAL A 204 -16.83 2.51 3.30
C VAL A 204 -16.57 2.34 4.81
N LYS A 205 -15.37 1.85 5.15
CA LYS A 205 -14.94 1.55 6.52
C LYS A 205 -13.79 2.49 6.95
N PRO A 206 -14.07 3.75 7.30
CA PRO A 206 -13.02 4.73 7.62
C PRO A 206 -12.19 4.36 8.84
N GLY A 207 -12.79 3.75 9.87
CA GLY A 207 -12.05 3.33 11.07
C GLY A 207 -11.03 2.22 10.77
N VAL A 208 -11.43 1.21 9.99
CA VAL A 208 -10.51 0.18 9.49
C VAL A 208 -9.46 0.76 8.55
N ALA A 209 -9.83 1.65 7.62
CA ALA A 209 -8.86 2.27 6.73
C ALA A 209 -7.76 2.99 7.52
N LYS A 210 -8.14 3.75 8.54
CA LYS A 210 -7.19 4.41 9.45
C LYS A 210 -6.30 3.42 10.18
N LEU A 211 -6.89 2.37 10.76
CA LEU A 211 -6.16 1.33 11.47
C LEU A 211 -5.15 0.61 10.55
N LEU A 212 -5.51 0.30 9.31
CA LEU A 212 -4.62 -0.34 8.36
C LEU A 212 -3.40 0.55 8.03
N ILE A 213 -3.60 1.85 7.84
CA ILE A 213 -2.49 2.80 7.67
C ILE A 213 -1.60 2.83 8.92
N GLU A 214 -2.18 2.87 10.12
CA GLU A 214 -1.43 2.81 11.39
C GLU A 214 -0.63 1.51 11.54
N LEU A 215 -1.10 0.40 10.95
CA LEU A 215 -0.44 -0.91 10.90
C LEU A 215 0.59 -1.04 9.76
N GLY A 216 0.84 0.01 8.96
CA GLY A 216 1.84 0.03 7.90
C GLY A 216 1.36 -0.52 6.56
N ALA A 217 0.05 -0.53 6.30
CA ALA A 217 -0.47 -0.84 4.98
C ALA A 217 -0.14 0.28 3.98
N ASP A 218 0.29 -0.09 2.79
CA ASP A 218 0.71 0.82 1.73
C ASP A 218 -0.51 1.35 0.94
N PRO A 219 -0.82 2.66 1.02
CA PRO A 219 -1.98 3.25 0.34
C PRO A 219 -1.80 3.40 -1.17
N GLU A 220 -0.60 3.16 -1.72
CA GLU A 220 -0.28 3.31 -3.15
C GLU A 220 -0.34 1.98 -3.93
N VAL A 221 -0.63 0.85 -3.26
CA VAL A 221 -0.78 -0.44 -3.95
C VAL A 221 -1.94 -0.37 -4.96
N GLN A 222 -1.67 -0.78 -6.19
CA GLN A 222 -2.67 -0.79 -7.27
C GLN A 222 -3.30 -2.16 -7.47
N ASP A 223 -4.63 -2.21 -7.62
CA ASP A 223 -5.37 -3.39 -8.08
C ASP A 223 -5.03 -3.75 -9.55
N TYR A 224 -5.56 -4.85 -10.09
CA TYR A 224 -5.33 -5.25 -11.49
C TYR A 224 -5.91 -4.30 -12.54
N ARG A 225 -6.71 -3.32 -12.13
CA ARG A 225 -7.23 -2.23 -12.98
C ARG A 225 -6.40 -0.94 -12.82
N GLY A 226 -5.30 -0.97 -12.08
CA GLY A 226 -4.46 0.20 -11.82
C GLY A 226 -5.08 1.18 -10.81
N GLN A 227 -6.07 0.76 -10.02
CA GLN A 227 -6.73 1.60 -9.04
C GLN A 227 -6.03 1.47 -7.69
N THR A 228 -5.66 2.58 -7.07
CA THR A 228 -5.30 2.63 -5.65
C THR A 228 -6.57 2.64 -4.77
N PRO A 229 -6.49 2.34 -3.46
CA PRO A 229 -7.59 2.53 -2.52
C PRO A 229 -8.23 3.92 -2.59
N LEU A 230 -7.42 4.98 -2.74
CA LEU A 230 -7.91 6.36 -2.88
C LEU A 230 -8.69 6.56 -4.20
N SER A 231 -8.14 6.08 -5.31
CA SER A 231 -8.81 6.13 -6.62
C SER A 231 -10.14 5.38 -6.61
N LEU A 232 -10.17 4.19 -5.98
CA LEU A 232 -11.39 3.40 -5.80
C LEU A 232 -12.43 4.17 -4.96
N ALA A 233 -12.05 4.75 -3.83
CA ALA A 233 -12.97 5.52 -2.98
C ALA A 233 -13.58 6.72 -3.72
N ARG A 234 -12.75 7.49 -4.46
CA ARG A 234 -13.20 8.61 -5.30
C ARG A 234 -14.15 8.14 -6.41
N MET A 235 -13.85 7.02 -7.06
CA MET A 235 -14.72 6.42 -8.07
C MET A 235 -16.09 6.04 -7.51
N VAL A 236 -16.11 5.34 -6.36
CA VAL A 236 -17.34 4.93 -5.69
C VAL A 236 -18.15 6.16 -5.25
N LEU A 237 -17.48 7.21 -4.73
CA LEU A 237 -18.13 8.47 -4.36
C LEU A 237 -18.80 9.13 -5.57
N ASN A 238 -18.11 9.21 -6.71
CA ASN A 238 -18.64 9.80 -7.94
C ASN A 238 -19.85 9.03 -8.50
N GLN A 239 -19.88 7.71 -8.33
CA GLN A 239 -21.00 6.86 -8.74
C GLN A 239 -22.17 6.87 -7.74
N THR A 240 -21.98 7.37 -6.53
CA THR A 240 -23.01 7.36 -5.48
C THR A 240 -24.06 8.46 -5.71
N PRO A 241 -25.37 8.13 -5.82
CA PRO A 241 -26.40 9.11 -6.11
C PRO A 241 -26.52 10.23 -5.05
N LYS A 242 -26.61 11.49 -5.49
CA LYS A 242 -26.67 12.66 -4.58
C LYS A 242 -28.08 12.93 -4.02
N GLY A 243 -29.13 12.51 -4.72
CA GLY A 243 -30.52 12.86 -4.39
C GLY A 243 -31.22 11.98 -3.35
N ASN A 244 -30.58 10.92 -2.84
CA ASN A 244 -31.19 10.01 -1.88
C ASN A 244 -30.60 10.20 -0.46
N PRO A 245 -31.41 10.58 0.55
CA PRO A 245 -30.95 10.70 1.94
C PRO A 245 -30.28 9.43 2.50
N MET A 246 -30.69 8.24 2.05
CA MET A 246 -30.05 6.98 2.45
C MET A 246 -28.60 6.88 1.95
N GLN A 247 -28.30 7.51 0.81
CA GLN A 247 -26.95 7.55 0.25
C GLN A 247 -26.10 8.68 0.83
N PHE A 248 -26.70 9.63 1.56
CA PHE A 248 -25.96 10.71 2.21
C PHE A 248 -24.93 10.17 3.21
N ALA A 249 -25.34 9.24 4.08
CA ALA A 249 -24.43 8.61 5.04
C ALA A 249 -23.29 7.86 4.34
N ARG A 250 -23.58 7.19 3.22
CA ARG A 250 -22.57 6.51 2.40
C ARG A 250 -21.57 7.50 1.82
N ARG A 251 -22.03 8.65 1.30
CA ARG A 251 -21.14 9.70 0.77
C ARG A 251 -20.26 10.28 1.85
N LEU A 252 -20.81 10.60 3.02
CA LEU A 252 -20.04 11.09 4.16
C LEU A 252 -18.98 10.06 4.61
N GLY A 253 -19.35 8.78 4.62
CA GLY A 253 -18.39 7.71 4.93
C GLY A 253 -17.27 7.61 3.89
N LEU A 254 -17.57 7.76 2.60
CA LEU A 254 -16.58 7.75 1.53
C LEU A 254 -15.66 8.98 1.59
N GLU A 255 -16.23 10.16 1.85
CA GLU A 255 -15.46 11.40 2.09
C GLU A 255 -14.50 11.23 3.28
N ASN A 256 -14.95 10.58 4.37
CA ASN A 256 -14.08 10.26 5.49
C ASN A 256 -12.95 9.29 5.14
N VAL A 257 -13.23 8.25 4.36
CA VAL A 257 -12.18 7.33 3.85
C VAL A 257 -11.18 8.09 2.98
N ILE A 258 -11.68 8.92 2.05
CA ILE A 258 -10.85 9.72 1.15
C ILE A 258 -9.94 10.63 1.97
N ARG A 259 -10.47 11.32 2.98
CA ARG A 259 -9.68 12.18 3.86
C ARG A 259 -8.59 11.39 4.60
N VAL A 260 -8.91 10.22 5.16
CA VAL A 260 -7.92 9.38 5.85
C VAL A 260 -6.78 8.96 4.90
N LEU A 261 -7.11 8.64 3.66
CA LEU A 261 -6.11 8.27 2.65
C LEU A 261 -5.33 9.49 2.15
N GLU A 262 -5.97 10.63 1.96
CA GLU A 262 -5.31 11.89 1.58
C GLU A 262 -4.36 12.36 2.67
N ASP A 263 -4.76 12.30 3.94
CA ASP A 263 -3.91 12.63 5.10
C ASP A 263 -2.71 11.66 5.21
N ALA A 264 -2.81 10.44 4.66
CA ALA A 264 -1.73 9.47 4.63
C ALA A 264 -0.80 9.67 3.42
N ILE A 265 -1.34 10.07 2.28
CA ILE A 265 -0.61 10.18 1.01
C ILE A 265 0.02 11.56 0.84
N PHE A 266 -0.66 12.62 1.29
CA PHE A 266 -0.27 14.01 1.08
C PHE A 266 0.03 14.71 2.40
N GLU A 267 1.01 15.61 2.38
CA GLU A 267 1.32 16.48 3.50
C GLU A 267 1.40 17.94 3.05
N TYR A 268 1.22 18.86 3.99
CA TYR A 268 1.48 20.28 3.75
C TYR A 268 2.97 20.55 3.96
N ALA A 269 3.62 21.05 2.90
CA ALA A 269 5.02 21.42 2.90
C ALA A 269 5.18 22.94 2.70
N GLN A 270 6.18 23.52 3.37
CA GLN A 270 6.50 24.94 3.22
C GLN A 270 7.13 25.19 1.87
N VAL A 271 6.56 26.13 1.13
CA VAL A 271 7.13 26.60 -0.13
C VAL A 271 8.20 27.65 0.16
N GLU A 272 9.36 27.50 -0.48
CA GLU A 272 10.40 28.52 -0.50
C GLU A 272 10.05 29.60 -1.53
N GLU A 273 9.77 29.20 -2.77
CA GLU A 273 9.53 30.12 -3.87
C GLU A 273 8.69 29.46 -4.98
N ILE A 274 7.88 30.24 -5.70
CA ILE A 274 7.32 29.84 -7.00
C ILE A 274 8.24 30.34 -8.11
N LEU A 275 8.76 29.43 -8.93
CA LEU A 275 9.74 29.75 -9.98
C LEU A 275 9.09 30.04 -11.34
N GLU A 276 8.11 29.22 -11.72
CA GLU A 276 7.50 29.28 -13.05
C GLU A 276 6.00 29.03 -12.99
N LYS A 277 5.29 29.48 -14.04
CA LYS A 277 3.88 29.21 -14.27
C LYS A 277 3.68 28.57 -15.63
N ARG A 278 2.88 27.52 -15.69
CA ARG A 278 2.43 26.90 -16.93
C ARG A 278 0.92 26.67 -16.95
N GLY A 279 0.41 26.36 -18.13
CA GLY A 279 -1.01 26.04 -18.31
C GLY A 279 -1.91 27.28 -18.42
N LYS A 280 -3.22 27.04 -18.56
CA LYS A 280 -4.26 28.07 -18.71
C LYS A 280 -5.56 27.63 -18.06
N GLY A 281 -6.30 28.58 -17.47
CA GLY A 281 -7.61 28.34 -16.87
C GLY A 281 -7.52 27.50 -15.60
N GLU A 282 -8.29 26.42 -15.52
CA GLU A 282 -8.26 25.52 -14.38
C GLU A 282 -6.95 24.72 -14.31
N ASN A 283 -6.32 24.40 -15.45
CA ASN A 283 -5.08 23.60 -15.49
C ASN A 283 -3.81 24.45 -15.31
N VAL A 284 -3.86 25.50 -14.49
CA VAL A 284 -2.67 26.27 -14.15
C VAL A 284 -1.84 25.50 -13.11
N GLU A 285 -0.55 25.40 -13.39
CA GLU A 285 0.42 24.76 -12.53
C GLU A 285 1.59 25.71 -12.32
N TYR A 286 2.16 25.65 -11.12
CA TYR A 286 3.30 26.44 -10.71
C TYR A 286 4.45 25.52 -10.36
N LEU A 287 5.65 25.88 -10.78
CA LEU A 287 6.87 25.17 -10.39
C LEU A 287 7.26 25.66 -9.01
N VAL A 288 7.14 24.78 -8.02
CA VAL A 288 7.35 25.06 -6.61
C VAL A 288 8.74 24.59 -6.22
N LYS A 289 9.50 25.48 -5.56
CA LYS A 289 10.75 25.16 -4.87
C LYS A 289 10.44 24.93 -3.39
N TRP A 290 10.81 23.77 -2.87
CA TRP A 290 10.51 23.39 -1.49
C TRP A 290 11.60 23.83 -0.52
N LYS A 291 11.19 24.26 0.68
CA LYS A 291 12.11 24.76 1.71
C LYS A 291 12.97 23.66 2.35
N ASP A 292 12.52 22.42 2.29
CA ASP A 292 13.26 21.24 2.76
C ASP A 292 14.38 20.81 1.79
N GLY A 293 14.44 21.43 0.60
CA GLY A 293 15.44 21.15 -0.42
C GLY A 293 15.13 19.93 -1.28
N GLU A 294 13.89 19.42 -1.24
CA GLU A 294 13.41 18.42 -2.19
C GLU A 294 13.37 18.99 -3.63
N ASP A 295 13.27 18.08 -4.62
CA ASP A 295 13.26 18.46 -6.03
C ASP A 295 12.06 19.36 -6.36
N ASN A 296 12.31 20.39 -7.19
CA ASN A 296 11.25 21.30 -7.63
C ASN A 296 10.17 20.53 -8.40
N GLU A 297 8.90 20.76 -8.06
CA GLU A 297 7.80 20.05 -8.69
C GLU A 297 6.71 20.99 -9.22
N TRP A 298 5.98 20.51 -10.24
CA TRP A 298 4.84 21.23 -10.80
C TRP A 298 3.59 20.92 -9.99
N VAL A 299 3.19 21.87 -9.15
CA VAL A 299 2.00 21.79 -8.29
C VAL A 299 0.85 22.55 -8.94
N LYS A 300 -0.37 22.01 -8.81
CA LYS A 300 -1.57 22.67 -9.34
C LYS A 300 -1.92 23.90 -8.51
N ALA A 301 -2.40 24.96 -9.16
CA ALA A 301 -2.69 26.24 -8.51
C ALA A 301 -3.59 26.12 -7.26
N TRP A 302 -4.58 25.23 -7.29
CA TRP A 302 -5.51 25.04 -6.16
C TRP A 302 -4.93 24.24 -4.99
N LEU A 303 -3.75 23.65 -5.13
CA LEU A 303 -3.02 22.93 -4.06
C LEU A 303 -1.96 23.82 -3.40
N ILE A 304 -1.81 25.05 -3.89
CA ILE A 304 -0.89 26.06 -3.39
C ILE A 304 -1.72 27.12 -2.67
N SER A 305 -1.20 27.65 -1.55
CA SER A 305 -1.88 28.74 -0.85
C SER A 305 -2.15 29.94 -1.76
N GLU A 306 -3.37 30.48 -1.71
CA GLU A 306 -3.80 31.61 -2.55
C GLU A 306 -2.90 32.85 -2.38
N ASP A 307 -2.36 33.08 -1.18
CA ASP A 307 -1.45 34.19 -0.91
C ASP A 307 -0.15 34.07 -1.74
N LEU A 308 0.46 32.87 -1.79
CA LEU A 308 1.68 32.62 -2.55
C LEU A 308 1.46 32.81 -4.06
N VAL A 309 0.32 32.31 -4.56
CA VAL A 309 -0.04 32.49 -5.98
C VAL A 309 -0.27 33.97 -6.29
N ARG A 310 -0.93 34.70 -5.38
CA ARG A 310 -1.17 36.15 -5.53
C ARG A 310 0.15 36.92 -5.55
N ASP A 311 1.09 36.60 -4.66
CA ASP A 311 2.39 37.28 -4.57
C ASP A 311 3.19 37.05 -5.87
N PHE A 312 3.24 35.81 -6.36
CA PHE A 312 3.87 35.48 -7.63
C PHE A 312 3.21 36.18 -8.83
N GLU A 313 1.87 36.18 -8.91
CA GLU A 313 1.15 36.84 -10.02
C GLU A 313 1.27 38.37 -9.98
N ALA A 314 1.43 38.95 -8.80
CA ALA A 314 1.73 40.37 -8.63
C ALA A 314 3.17 40.74 -9.03
N GLY A 315 4.02 39.75 -9.29
CA GLY A 315 5.45 39.95 -9.54
C GLY A 315 6.19 40.47 -8.31
N LEU A 316 5.69 40.16 -7.11
CA LEU A 316 6.41 40.43 -5.88
C LEU A 316 7.56 39.43 -5.80
N GLU A 317 8.77 39.90 -6.10
CA GLU A 317 9.99 39.12 -5.85
C GLU A 317 10.21 39.04 -4.34
N TYR A 318 10.39 37.82 -3.82
CA TYR A 318 10.78 37.60 -2.42
C TYR A 318 12.25 38.03 -2.26
N ALA A 319 12.48 39.34 -2.10
CA ALA A 319 13.80 39.86 -1.78
C ALA A 319 14.07 39.73 -0.27
N GLU A 320 15.24 39.24 0.11
CA GLU A 320 15.65 39.22 1.51
C GLU A 320 16.07 40.64 1.92
N ALA A 321 15.45 41.18 2.97
CA ALA A 321 15.80 42.48 3.50
C ALA A 321 17.15 42.39 4.23
N GLU A 322 18.16 43.12 3.76
CA GLU A 322 19.49 43.17 4.40
C GLU A 322 19.45 44.03 5.67
N CYS A 323 18.87 45.23 5.58
CA CYS A 323 18.71 46.14 6.71
C CYS A 323 17.73 47.29 6.41
N ILE A 324 17.29 47.97 7.47
CA ILE A 324 16.51 49.21 7.38
C ILE A 324 17.47 50.40 7.44
N LEU A 325 17.32 51.33 6.48
CA LEU A 325 18.15 52.54 6.37
C LEU A 325 17.49 53.75 7.05
N GLU A 326 16.20 53.93 6.83
CA GLU A 326 15.45 55.10 7.30
C GLU A 326 14.03 54.72 7.73
N LYS A 327 13.40 55.59 8.53
CA LYS A 327 12.00 55.49 8.96
C LYS A 327 11.31 56.82 8.65
N ARG A 328 10.09 56.76 8.10
CA ARG A 328 9.23 57.91 7.88
C ARG A 328 7.79 57.61 8.27
N GLU A 329 6.98 58.64 8.41
CA GLU A 329 5.53 58.51 8.61
C GLU A 329 4.84 58.62 7.24
N GLY A 330 4.11 57.58 6.85
CA GLY A 330 3.42 57.46 5.54
C GLY A 330 2.08 58.20 5.46
N GLU A 331 1.43 58.16 4.29
CA GLU A 331 0.08 58.72 4.05
C GLU A 331 -1.00 57.92 4.81
N GLY A 332 -1.06 58.10 6.12
CA GLY A 332 -2.01 57.42 7.01
C GLY A 332 -1.62 57.41 8.48
N GLY A 333 -0.49 57.99 8.87
CA GLY A 333 0.03 57.95 10.24
C GLY A 333 0.60 56.57 10.63
N LYS A 334 0.88 55.72 9.64
CA LYS A 334 1.58 54.45 9.80
C LYS A 334 3.05 54.65 9.46
N ASP A 335 3.91 53.91 10.14
CA ASP A 335 5.35 53.95 9.89
C ASP A 335 5.68 53.20 8.59
N GLU A 336 6.53 53.81 7.77
CA GLU A 336 7.14 53.21 6.59
C GLU A 336 8.66 53.19 6.79
N TYR A 337 9.29 52.12 6.32
CA TYR A 337 10.72 51.88 6.46
C TYR A 337 11.39 51.80 5.09
N LEU A 338 12.52 52.45 4.94
CA LEU A 338 13.35 52.34 3.74
C LEU A 338 14.22 51.09 3.88
N VAL A 339 13.88 50.05 3.14
CA VAL A 339 14.51 48.74 3.23
C VAL A 339 15.57 48.62 2.14
N LYS A 340 16.78 48.25 2.54
CA LYS A 340 17.83 47.80 1.64
C LYS A 340 17.70 46.29 1.45
N TRP A 341 17.61 45.85 0.21
CA TRP A 341 17.46 44.45 -0.16
C TRP A 341 18.79 43.84 -0.55
N THR A 342 18.93 42.52 -0.40
CA THR A 342 20.12 41.76 -0.83
C THR A 342 20.31 41.81 -2.34
N ASP A 343 19.20 41.78 -3.09
CA ASP A 343 19.21 41.54 -4.53
C ASP A 343 18.69 42.73 -5.37
N ILE A 344 18.28 43.82 -4.72
CA ILE A 344 17.83 45.06 -5.37
C ILE A 344 18.82 46.18 -5.04
N GLU A 345 19.42 46.80 -6.07
CA GLU A 345 20.40 47.87 -5.90
C GLU A 345 19.80 49.14 -5.25
N GLU A 346 18.52 49.41 -5.49
CA GLU A 346 17.80 50.55 -4.95
C GLU A 346 16.93 50.14 -3.75
N ALA A 347 17.09 50.85 -2.63
CA ALA A 347 16.25 50.68 -1.45
C ALA A 347 14.84 51.20 -1.71
N THR A 348 13.81 50.47 -1.26
CA THR A 348 12.39 50.86 -1.43
C THR A 348 11.72 51.13 -0.09
N TRP A 349 10.71 52.01 -0.11
CA TRP A 349 9.90 52.31 1.07
C TRP A 349 8.79 51.28 1.21
N GLU A 350 8.84 50.51 2.29
CA GLU A 350 7.85 49.47 2.61
C GLU A 350 7.07 49.84 3.88
N PRO A 351 5.77 49.53 3.94
CA PRO A 351 4.98 49.68 5.16
C PRO A 351 5.49 48.71 6.25
N GLU A 352 5.32 49.07 7.53
CA GLU A 352 5.70 48.23 8.69
C GLU A 352 5.26 46.76 8.58
N GLU A 353 4.08 46.53 7.99
CA GLU A 353 3.47 45.19 7.80
C GLU A 353 4.28 44.27 6.88
N ASN A 354 5.12 44.84 5.99
CA ASN A 354 5.93 44.12 5.01
C ASN A 354 7.39 43.92 5.45
N VAL A 355 7.79 44.45 6.60
CA VAL A 355 9.20 44.44 7.06
C VAL A 355 9.35 43.47 8.24
N ASP A 356 10.44 42.70 8.23
CA ASP A 356 10.73 41.75 9.31
C ASP A 356 10.78 42.49 10.68
N PRO A 357 9.97 42.08 11.68
CA PRO A 357 9.96 42.70 13.00
C PRO A 357 11.32 42.76 13.69
N LEU A 358 12.21 41.78 13.43
CA LEU A 358 13.57 41.76 14.00
C LEU A 358 14.44 42.87 13.43
N LEU A 359 14.32 43.16 12.14
CA LEU A 359 15.05 44.27 11.49
C LEU A 359 14.58 45.62 12.02
N ILE A 360 13.28 45.77 12.28
CA ILE A 360 12.71 46.96 12.90
C ILE A 360 13.31 47.16 14.30
N GLU A 361 13.34 46.11 15.12
CA GLU A 361 13.88 46.18 16.47
C GLU A 361 15.38 46.55 16.48
N ASP A 362 16.16 45.98 15.56
CA ASP A 362 17.59 46.27 15.43
C ASP A 362 17.85 47.71 14.97
N PHE A 363 17.05 48.23 14.04
CA PHE A 363 17.11 49.63 13.61
C PHE A 363 16.79 50.60 14.75
N GLU A 364 15.72 50.36 15.50
CA GLU A 364 15.32 51.22 16.62
C GLU A 364 16.35 51.23 17.76
N LYS A 365 16.94 50.05 18.08
CA LYS A 365 18.05 49.95 19.03
C LYS A 365 19.29 50.72 18.56
N GLY A 366 19.55 50.72 17.26
CA GLY A 366 20.64 51.48 16.63
C GLY A 366 20.45 52.99 16.81
N GLN A 367 19.24 53.49 16.56
CA GLN A 367 18.88 54.92 16.71
C GLN A 367 19.02 55.40 18.17
N GLN A 368 18.59 54.59 19.15
CA GLN A 368 18.70 54.95 20.58
C GLN A 368 20.14 55.09 21.07
N LYS A 369 21.08 54.32 20.50
CA LYS A 369 22.52 54.43 20.83
C LYS A 369 23.20 55.67 20.28
N VAL A 370 22.65 56.30 19.24
CA VAL A 370 23.22 57.53 18.63
C VAL A 370 22.77 58.80 19.35
N VAL A 371 21.68 58.72 20.12
CA VAL A 371 21.05 59.86 20.83
C VAL A 371 21.39 59.90 22.33
N SER A 372 22.05 58.85 22.86
CA SER A 372 22.53 58.76 24.26
C SER A 372 24.00 59.15 24.36
#